data_AF-A0AAD9IEL7-F1
#
_entry.id   AF-A0AAD9IEL7-F1
#
_cell.length_a   1.000
_cell.length_b   1.000
_cell.length_c   1.000
_cell.angle_alpha   90.00
_cell.angle_beta   90.00
_cell.angle_gamma   90.00
#
_symmetry.space_group_name_H-M   'P 1'
#
loop_
_entity.id
_entity.type
_entity.pdbx_description
1 polymer ?
#
loop_
_entity_poly.entity_id
_entity_poly.type
_entity_poly.pdbx_seq_one_letter_code
_entity_poly.pdbx_strand_id
1 'polypeptide(L)'
;MGTGWRRFTEGIKQHTPIGSKLTPTSNDRNKHMLDEASDFKHHVESVIQKLKASEASEETLLTAVKAALLAPVPRVYQDVAHSEPESPPGSPAGATGTLAKLEGHTRAHPCGERVTLAGDVDAESLMTTEATARTAMQRDVIEPLEAWIEAYHKMKEQEKEVEAQRLEVDSRRRTVADLTVKEAKEQAAVQRSQDAKHTQRLEDARAMLKHKTEKLDMTVARFNELESTLHANLVALAQDTVHLRTYLSNALRMRGELMLKLAEEINGELASVSTELPGQVLPLQGGAAASPASSRGYPEVAPASPTAVPAAQEYATPPAVPATQGYATQPASPVAQSPAAATIATPGEHFAASGEEFIKPGRLENSQPGTPTAAGESTYVRTNSPLQQETSRLANVNLA
;
A
#
# COMPACT_ATOMS: atom_id res chain seq x y z
N MET A 1 31.02 -2.11 -27.28
CA MET A 1 29.57 -2.17 -26.98
C MET A 1 29.38 -2.45 -25.50
N GLY A 2 28.75 -1.53 -24.76
CA GLY A 2 28.47 -1.70 -23.34
C GLY A 2 27.38 -2.74 -23.06
N THR A 3 27.33 -3.23 -21.83
CA THR A 3 26.38 -4.25 -21.35
C THR A 3 24.91 -3.83 -21.58
N GLY A 4 24.58 -2.55 -21.40
CA GLY A 4 23.23 -2.03 -21.63
C GLY A 4 22.74 -2.18 -23.08
N TRP A 5 23.62 -1.93 -24.07
CA TRP A 5 23.27 -2.06 -25.49
C TRP A 5 22.96 -3.52 -25.88
N ARG A 6 23.68 -4.47 -25.28
CA ARG A 6 23.41 -5.91 -25.50
C ARG A 6 22.04 -6.29 -24.99
N ARG A 7 21.69 -5.91 -23.77
CA ARG A 7 20.37 -6.20 -23.17
C ARG A 7 19.23 -5.58 -23.98
N PHE A 8 19.40 -4.33 -24.43
CA PHE A 8 18.41 -3.65 -25.27
C PHE A 8 18.18 -4.36 -26.61
N THR A 9 19.26 -4.64 -27.35
CA THR A 9 19.15 -5.34 -28.64
C THR A 9 18.64 -6.77 -28.49
N GLU A 10 18.93 -7.42 -27.36
CA GLU A 10 18.38 -8.72 -27.00
C GLU A 10 16.87 -8.68 -26.86
N GLY A 11 16.33 -7.69 -26.13
CA GLY A 11 14.89 -7.48 -25.97
C GLY A 11 14.17 -7.30 -27.31
N ILE A 12 14.71 -6.46 -28.20
CA ILE A 12 14.15 -6.28 -29.56
C ILE A 12 14.11 -7.60 -30.33
N LYS A 13 15.21 -8.37 -30.29
CA LYS A 13 15.30 -9.67 -30.96
C LYS A 13 14.35 -10.72 -30.39
N GLN A 14 13.97 -10.65 -29.11
CA GLN A 14 12.98 -11.56 -28.53
C GLN A 14 11.56 -11.20 -28.96
N HIS A 15 11.25 -9.92 -29.13
CA HIS A 15 9.95 -9.45 -29.63
C HIS A 15 9.79 -9.57 -31.15
N THR A 16 10.88 -9.71 -31.89
CA THR A 16 10.84 -9.80 -33.35
C THR A 16 10.89 -11.28 -33.77
N PRO A 17 9.90 -11.83 -34.49
CA PRO A 17 9.79 -13.26 -34.84
C PRO A 17 10.83 -13.75 -35.88
N ILE A 18 11.92 -13.02 -36.07
CA ILE A 18 12.92 -13.32 -37.11
C ILE A 18 13.89 -14.39 -36.59
N GLY A 19 13.54 -15.66 -36.86
CA GLY A 19 14.49 -16.76 -37.11
C GLY A 19 15.36 -17.25 -35.94
N SER A 20 15.15 -16.80 -34.72
CA SER A 20 15.87 -17.29 -33.54
C SER A 20 15.31 -18.65 -33.11
N LYS A 21 16.10 -19.73 -33.27
CA LYS A 21 15.79 -21.09 -32.78
C LYS A 21 15.88 -21.22 -31.25
N LEU A 22 16.37 -20.20 -30.55
CA LEU A 22 16.57 -20.23 -29.10
C LEU A 22 15.26 -19.82 -28.41
N THR A 23 14.75 -20.70 -27.57
CA THR A 23 13.64 -20.41 -26.66
C THR A 23 14.10 -19.41 -25.60
N PRO A 24 13.40 -18.28 -25.40
CA PRO A 24 13.72 -17.34 -24.33
C PRO A 24 13.71 -18.01 -22.97
N THR A 25 14.58 -17.55 -22.06
CA THR A 25 14.49 -17.97 -20.66
C THR A 25 13.20 -17.40 -20.08
N SER A 26 12.33 -18.25 -19.51
CA SER A 26 11.05 -17.81 -18.92
C SER A 26 11.27 -17.24 -17.50
N ASN A 27 10.52 -16.19 -17.18
CA ASN A 27 10.34 -15.63 -15.83
C ASN A 27 8.84 -15.37 -15.57
N ASP A 28 7.97 -16.11 -16.28
CA ASP A 28 6.55 -15.76 -16.37
C ASP A 28 5.83 -16.00 -15.04
N ARG A 29 6.27 -17.00 -14.28
CA ARG A 29 5.76 -17.29 -12.93
C ARG A 29 5.85 -16.08 -12.00
N ASN A 30 7.03 -15.46 -11.89
CA ASN A 30 7.23 -14.33 -10.98
C ASN A 30 6.50 -13.07 -11.49
N LYS A 31 6.37 -12.92 -12.81
CA LYS A 31 5.56 -11.85 -13.42
C LYS A 31 4.09 -11.96 -13.05
N HIS A 32 3.51 -13.15 -13.20
CA HIS A 32 2.12 -13.38 -12.80
C HIS A 32 1.89 -13.12 -11.30
N MET A 33 2.81 -13.55 -10.44
CA MET A 33 2.73 -13.25 -9.00
C MET A 33 2.79 -11.74 -8.71
N LEU A 34 3.61 -10.99 -9.44
CA LEU A 34 3.72 -9.53 -9.30
C LEU A 34 2.50 -8.79 -9.85
N ASP A 35 1.90 -9.29 -10.93
CA ASP A 35 0.66 -8.74 -11.49
C ASP A 35 -0.49 -8.91 -10.49
N GLU A 36 -0.68 -10.12 -9.95
CA GLU A 36 -1.66 -10.39 -8.90
C GLU A 36 -1.41 -9.53 -7.65
N ALA A 37 -0.16 -9.41 -7.22
CA ALA A 37 0.21 -8.55 -6.09
C ALA A 37 -0.03 -7.06 -6.40
N SER A 38 0.10 -6.63 -7.66
CA SER A 38 -0.17 -5.25 -8.09
C SER A 38 -1.65 -4.91 -7.97
N ASP A 39 -2.52 -5.82 -8.41
CA ASP A 39 -3.97 -5.64 -8.28
C ASP A 39 -4.37 -5.56 -6.81
N PHE A 40 -3.81 -6.47 -5.99
CA PHE A 40 -4.08 -6.48 -4.57
C PHE A 40 -3.54 -5.23 -3.84
N LYS A 41 -2.38 -4.71 -4.26
CA LYS A 41 -1.80 -3.46 -3.74
C LYS A 41 -2.77 -2.28 -3.88
N HIS A 42 -3.49 -2.17 -4.99
CA HIS A 42 -4.49 -1.12 -5.17
C HIS A 42 -5.65 -1.22 -4.18
N HIS A 43 -6.04 -2.43 -3.78
CA HIS A 43 -7.03 -2.62 -2.72
C HIS A 43 -6.49 -2.16 -1.36
N VAL A 44 -5.24 -2.48 -1.02
CA VAL A 44 -4.60 -2.04 0.23
C VAL A 44 -4.49 -0.52 0.28
N GLU A 45 -4.03 0.13 -0.81
CA GLU A 45 -3.98 1.60 -0.93
C GLU A 45 -5.35 2.23 -0.72
N SER A 46 -6.39 1.68 -1.35
CA SER A 46 -7.76 2.17 -1.19
C SER A 46 -8.25 2.08 0.26
N VAL A 47 -7.90 0.99 0.96
CA VAL A 47 -8.28 0.82 2.37
C VAL A 47 -7.55 1.82 3.26
N ILE A 48 -6.24 2.00 3.10
CA ILE A 48 -5.47 3.01 3.85
C ILE A 48 -6.09 4.40 3.64
N GLN A 49 -6.40 4.76 2.40
CA GLN A 49 -7.01 6.04 2.08
C GLN A 49 -8.35 6.23 2.81
N LYS A 50 -9.20 5.20 2.83
CA LYS A 50 -10.51 5.25 3.51
C LYS A 50 -10.36 5.30 5.04
N LEU A 51 -9.38 4.61 5.61
CA LEU A 51 -9.08 4.70 7.05
C LEU A 51 -8.65 6.12 7.43
N LYS A 52 -7.70 6.71 6.70
CA LYS A 52 -7.25 8.09 6.94
C LYS A 52 -8.37 9.13 6.76
N ALA A 53 -9.19 8.97 5.72
CA ALA A 53 -10.35 9.84 5.50
C ALA A 53 -11.38 9.71 6.63
N SER A 54 -11.55 8.50 7.15
CA SER A 54 -12.41 8.23 8.29
C SER A 54 -11.91 8.91 9.57
N GLU A 55 -10.62 8.79 9.90
CA GLU A 55 -10.02 9.46 11.06
C GLU A 55 -10.21 10.99 10.99
N ALA A 56 -10.00 11.59 9.82
CA ALA A 56 -10.24 13.04 9.64
C ALA A 56 -11.72 13.42 9.82
N SER A 57 -12.64 12.56 9.39
CA SER A 57 -14.09 12.79 9.59
C SER A 57 -14.50 12.69 11.06
N GLU A 58 -13.87 11.81 11.82
CA GLU A 58 -14.12 11.63 13.26
C GLU A 58 -13.63 12.82 14.07
N GLU A 59 -12.43 13.31 13.76
CA GLU A 59 -11.88 14.53 14.37
C GLU A 59 -12.82 15.74 14.16
N THR A 60 -13.35 15.86 12.94
CA THR A 60 -14.32 16.92 12.60
C THR A 60 -15.62 16.76 13.39
N LEU A 61 -16.13 15.53 13.49
CA LEU A 61 -17.33 15.23 14.27
C LEU A 61 -17.14 15.55 15.75
N LEU A 62 -16.02 15.13 16.35
CA LEU A 62 -15.72 15.40 17.75
C LEU A 62 -15.54 16.89 18.03
N THR A 63 -14.94 17.64 17.12
CA THR A 63 -14.86 19.10 17.22
C THR A 63 -16.26 19.73 17.24
N ALA A 64 -17.18 19.25 16.39
CA ALA A 64 -18.56 19.72 16.38
C ALA A 64 -19.32 19.31 17.66
N VAL A 65 -19.13 18.08 18.16
CA VAL A 65 -19.72 17.60 19.41
C VAL A 65 -19.22 18.45 20.58
N LYS A 66 -17.90 18.68 20.70
CA LYS A 66 -17.30 19.57 21.69
C LYS A 66 -17.92 20.97 21.63
N ALA A 67 -18.05 21.56 20.44
CA ALA A 67 -18.67 22.86 20.27
C ALA A 67 -20.14 22.88 20.73
N ALA A 68 -20.89 21.79 20.47
CA ALA A 68 -22.28 21.65 20.88
C ALA A 68 -22.43 21.46 22.40
N LEU A 69 -21.58 20.64 23.03
CA LEU A 69 -21.59 20.42 24.49
C LEU A 69 -21.25 21.70 25.27
N LEU A 70 -20.34 22.51 24.73
CA LEU A 70 -19.94 23.80 25.30
C LEU A 70 -20.88 24.96 24.92
N ALA A 71 -21.82 24.75 24.01
CA ALA A 71 -22.77 25.78 23.61
C ALA A 71 -23.73 26.10 24.77
N PRO A 72 -24.12 27.38 24.94
CA PRO A 72 -25.12 27.75 25.93
C PRO A 72 -26.48 27.14 25.55
N VAL A 73 -27.17 26.53 26.51
CA VAL A 73 -28.51 25.99 26.29
C VAL A 73 -29.47 27.12 25.93
N PRO A 74 -30.36 26.93 24.92
CA PRO A 74 -31.38 27.91 24.59
C PRO A 74 -32.21 28.31 25.81
N ARG A 75 -32.34 29.61 26.06
CA ARG A 75 -33.11 30.14 27.20
C ARG A 75 -34.59 30.18 26.87
N VAL A 76 -35.42 29.85 27.85
CA VAL A 76 -36.86 30.13 27.78
C VAL A 76 -37.07 31.59 28.18
N TYR A 77 -37.80 32.33 27.35
CA TYR A 77 -38.15 33.72 27.62
C TYR A 77 -39.60 33.77 28.10
N GLN A 78 -39.85 34.55 29.15
CA GLN A 78 -41.20 34.80 29.65
C GLN A 78 -41.60 36.24 29.33
N ASP A 79 -42.80 36.39 28.77
CA ASP A 79 -43.41 37.71 28.57
C ASP A 79 -43.94 38.21 29.90
N VAL A 80 -43.21 39.15 30.49
CA VAL A 80 -43.69 39.86 31.68
C VAL A 80 -44.57 41.00 31.18
N ALA A 81 -45.89 40.87 31.39
CA ALA A 81 -46.79 41.99 31.16
C ALA A 81 -46.33 43.14 32.05
N HIS A 82 -45.98 44.27 31.43
CA HIS A 82 -45.71 45.49 32.19
C HIS A 82 -46.97 45.81 33.00
N SER A 83 -46.89 45.67 34.33
CA SER A 83 -47.83 46.36 35.20
C SER A 83 -47.73 47.83 34.85
N GLU A 84 -48.87 48.43 34.48
CA GLU A 84 -49.00 49.83 34.13
C GLU A 84 -48.20 50.67 35.15
N PRO A 85 -47.29 51.57 34.70
CA PRO A 85 -46.47 52.32 35.62
C PRO A 85 -47.39 53.07 36.58
N GLU A 86 -47.20 52.86 37.90
CA GLU A 86 -47.90 53.65 38.90
C GLU A 86 -47.70 55.12 38.56
N SER A 87 -48.80 55.79 38.20
CA SER A 87 -48.78 57.18 37.81
C SER A 87 -48.17 57.98 38.96
N PRO A 88 -47.20 58.88 38.70
CA PRO A 88 -46.62 59.70 39.75
C PRO A 88 -47.74 60.47 40.47
N PRO A 89 -47.76 60.48 41.82
CA PRO A 89 -48.79 61.17 42.56
C PRO A 89 -48.61 62.68 42.36
N GLY A 90 -49.40 63.29 41.46
CA GLY A 90 -49.46 64.75 41.34
C GLY A 90 -49.73 65.38 39.97
N SER A 91 -50.04 64.65 38.89
CA SER A 91 -50.35 65.29 37.60
C SER A 91 -51.82 65.69 37.47
N PRO A 92 -52.15 67.00 37.33
CA PRO A 92 -53.52 67.47 37.19
C PRO A 92 -54.11 67.12 35.82
N ALA A 93 -55.37 66.68 35.86
CA ALA A 93 -56.18 66.33 34.70
C ALA A 93 -56.41 67.54 33.79
N GLY A 94 -55.99 67.43 32.52
CA GLY A 94 -56.20 68.47 31.52
C GLY A 94 -56.05 67.97 30.08
N ALA A 95 -57.20 67.76 29.44
CA ALA A 95 -57.49 67.96 28.02
C ALA A 95 -56.89 67.03 26.94
N THR A 96 -57.78 66.17 26.42
CA THR A 96 -58.05 65.89 24.99
C THR A 96 -56.89 65.62 24.03
N GLY A 97 -56.83 64.36 23.58
CA GLY A 97 -56.94 64.05 22.15
C GLY A 97 -55.66 63.70 21.41
N THR A 98 -55.23 62.45 21.47
CA THR A 98 -54.72 61.73 20.28
C THR A 98 -54.76 60.23 20.56
N LEU A 99 -55.43 59.47 19.68
CA LEU A 99 -55.55 58.01 19.74
C LEU A 99 -54.22 57.39 19.30
N ALA A 100 -53.19 57.50 20.15
CA ALA A 100 -51.91 56.86 19.94
C ALA A 100 -52.09 55.35 20.17
N LYS A 101 -51.96 54.59 19.08
CA LYS A 101 -51.88 53.13 19.05
C LYS A 101 -50.86 52.67 20.10
N LEU A 102 -51.36 52.22 21.24
CA LEU A 102 -50.56 51.68 22.34
C LEU A 102 -50.06 50.31 21.89
N GLU A 103 -48.98 50.30 21.10
CA GLU A 103 -48.22 49.07 20.85
C GLU A 103 -47.54 48.73 22.18
N GLY A 104 -48.20 47.87 22.97
CA GLY A 104 -47.66 47.35 24.22
C GLY A 104 -46.35 46.64 23.92
N HIS A 105 -45.24 47.28 24.29
CA HIS A 105 -43.91 46.71 24.14
C HIS A 105 -43.73 45.64 25.22
N THR A 106 -44.20 44.41 24.96
CA THR A 106 -43.83 43.24 25.77
C THR A 106 -42.32 43.02 25.63
N ARG A 107 -41.58 43.26 26.71
CA ARG A 107 -40.15 42.98 26.77
C ARG A 107 -39.96 41.56 27.29
N ALA A 108 -39.58 40.65 26.39
CA ALA A 108 -39.25 39.28 26.76
C ALA A 108 -38.05 39.27 27.73
N HIS A 109 -38.24 38.71 28.93
CA HIS A 109 -37.16 38.54 29.91
C HIS A 109 -36.69 37.08 29.91
N PRO A 110 -35.36 36.81 29.81
CA PRO A 110 -34.85 35.45 29.90
C PRO A 110 -35.08 34.89 31.31
N CYS A 111 -35.66 33.70 31.39
CA CYS A 111 -35.85 32.99 32.65
C CYS A 111 -34.59 32.16 32.95
N GLY A 112 -33.85 32.50 34.01
CA GLY A 112 -32.73 31.72 34.53
C GLY A 112 -31.31 32.07 34.03
N GLU A 113 -30.31 31.45 34.66
CA GLU A 113 -28.89 31.57 34.35
C GLU A 113 -28.54 30.83 33.04
N ARG A 114 -27.43 31.22 32.38
CA ARG A 114 -26.92 30.49 31.20
C ARG A 114 -26.25 29.22 31.70
N VAL A 115 -26.91 28.08 31.51
CA VAL A 115 -26.34 26.76 31.76
C VAL A 115 -25.81 26.20 30.43
N THR A 116 -24.63 25.59 30.45
CA THR A 116 -24.10 24.80 29.32
C THR A 116 -24.65 23.39 29.40
N LEU A 117 -24.82 22.71 28.25
CA LEU A 117 -25.47 21.39 28.21
C LEU A 117 -24.73 20.36 29.05
N ALA A 118 -23.39 20.46 29.09
CA ALA A 118 -22.51 19.53 29.77
C ALA A 118 -21.38 20.28 30.49
N GLY A 119 -21.73 21.06 31.51
CA GLY A 119 -20.75 21.84 32.28
C GLY A 119 -19.73 20.99 33.05
N ASP A 120 -20.01 19.69 33.19
CA ASP A 120 -19.23 18.67 33.89
C ASP A 120 -18.42 17.75 32.96
N VAL A 121 -18.69 17.75 31.65
CA VAL A 121 -17.93 16.94 30.69
C VAL A 121 -16.57 17.56 30.41
N ASP A 122 -15.51 16.80 30.63
CA ASP A 122 -14.15 17.19 30.25
C ASP A 122 -13.96 17.09 28.74
N ALA A 123 -14.23 18.19 28.04
CA ALA A 123 -14.10 18.27 26.60
C ALA A 123 -12.64 18.12 26.09
N GLU A 124 -11.62 18.28 26.95
CA GLU A 124 -10.22 18.03 26.58
C GLU A 124 -9.88 16.53 26.70
N SER A 125 -10.50 15.81 27.64
CA SER A 125 -10.42 14.34 27.72
C SER A 125 -10.87 13.69 26.41
N LEU A 126 -12.03 14.11 25.86
CA LEU A 126 -12.57 13.56 24.61
C LEU A 126 -11.58 13.65 23.43
N MET A 127 -10.91 14.80 23.27
CA MET A 127 -9.90 15.01 22.23
C MET A 127 -8.64 14.18 22.51
N THR A 128 -8.27 14.01 23.77
CA THR A 128 -7.11 13.21 24.17
C THR A 128 -7.35 11.72 23.91
N THR A 129 -8.55 11.22 24.23
CA THR A 129 -8.98 9.84 23.97
C THR A 129 -8.96 9.54 22.48
N GLU A 130 -9.49 10.43 21.66
CA GLU A 130 -9.46 10.26 20.21
C GLU A 130 -8.04 10.34 19.62
N ALA A 131 -7.21 11.30 20.05
CA ALA A 131 -5.83 11.39 19.60
C ALA A 131 -5.04 10.12 19.94
N THR A 132 -5.25 9.57 21.14
CA THR A 132 -4.61 8.32 21.57
C THR A 132 -5.05 7.13 20.71
N ALA A 133 -6.35 7.01 20.43
CA ALA A 133 -6.88 5.96 19.58
C ALA A 133 -6.37 6.08 18.13
N ARG A 134 -6.26 7.30 17.60
CA ARG A 134 -5.69 7.58 16.27
C ARG A 134 -4.23 7.16 16.19
N THR A 135 -3.40 7.53 17.19
CA THR A 135 -1.99 7.09 17.23
C THR A 135 -1.88 5.57 17.28
N ALA A 136 -2.74 4.90 18.06
CA ALA A 136 -2.77 3.45 18.10
C ALA A 136 -3.20 2.84 16.74
N MET A 137 -4.21 3.41 16.07
CA MET A 137 -4.65 2.97 14.73
C MET A 137 -3.54 3.11 13.69
N GLN A 138 -2.83 4.25 13.72
CA GLN A 138 -1.72 4.51 12.81
C GLN A 138 -0.63 3.44 12.97
N ARG A 139 -0.22 3.15 14.20
CA ARG A 139 0.83 2.18 14.52
C ARG A 139 0.40 0.73 14.25
N ASP A 140 -0.79 0.34 14.71
CA ASP A 140 -1.20 -1.07 14.76
C ASP A 140 -1.88 -1.55 13.46
N VAL A 141 -2.28 -0.62 12.59
CA VAL A 141 -2.99 -0.94 11.34
C VAL A 141 -2.31 -0.25 10.16
N ILE A 142 -2.23 1.08 10.13
CA ILE A 142 -1.83 1.80 8.91
C ILE A 142 -0.37 1.53 8.55
N GLU A 143 0.56 1.64 9.51
CA GLU A 143 1.99 1.39 9.28
C GLU A 143 2.27 -0.03 8.75
N PRO A 144 1.70 -1.12 9.32
CA PRO A 144 1.82 -2.45 8.72
C PRO A 144 1.31 -2.56 7.28
N LEU A 145 0.19 -1.89 6.95
CA LEU A 145 -0.34 -1.88 5.58
C LEU A 145 0.59 -1.14 4.63
N GLU A 146 1.17 -0.01 5.06
CA GLU A 146 2.17 0.75 4.31
C GLU A 146 3.46 -0.05 4.11
N ALA A 147 3.94 -0.74 5.15
CA ALA A 147 5.11 -1.61 5.08
C ALA A 147 4.93 -2.76 4.07
N TRP A 148 3.72 -3.33 3.97
CA TRP A 148 3.39 -4.33 2.96
C TRP A 148 3.49 -3.74 1.53
N ILE A 149 3.00 -2.51 1.31
CA ILE A 149 3.12 -1.80 0.02
C ILE A 149 4.60 -1.53 -0.33
N GLU A 150 5.41 -1.13 0.65
CA GLU A 150 6.84 -0.93 0.45
C GLU A 150 7.57 -2.23 0.08
N ALA A 151 7.20 -3.35 0.72
CA ALA A 151 7.74 -4.67 0.40
C ALA A 151 7.42 -5.05 -1.06
N TYR A 152 6.18 -4.83 -1.51
CA TYR A 152 5.80 -4.99 -2.93
C TYR A 152 6.68 -4.13 -3.87
N HIS A 153 6.92 -2.86 -3.53
CA HIS A 153 7.76 -1.99 -4.35
C HIS A 153 9.20 -2.48 -4.44
N LYS A 154 9.76 -3.02 -3.35
CA LYS A 154 11.11 -3.63 -3.34
C LYS A 154 11.17 -4.84 -4.29
N MET A 155 10.14 -5.69 -4.30
CA MET A 155 10.07 -6.85 -5.21
C MET A 155 9.96 -6.43 -6.68
N LYS A 156 9.18 -5.39 -6.97
CA LYS A 156 9.06 -4.85 -8.32
C LYS A 156 10.41 -4.30 -8.84
N GLU A 157 11.25 -3.77 -7.96
CA GLU A 157 12.61 -3.38 -8.34
C GLU A 157 13.53 -4.59 -8.54
N GLN A 158 13.45 -5.59 -7.66
CA GLN A 158 14.19 -6.86 -7.82
C GLN A 158 13.81 -7.58 -9.13
N GLU A 159 12.55 -7.53 -9.55
CA GLU A 159 12.09 -8.08 -10.83
C GLU A 159 12.82 -7.45 -12.02
N LYS A 160 13.04 -6.13 -12.01
CA LYS A 160 13.80 -5.45 -13.06
C LYS A 160 15.24 -5.95 -13.12
N GLU A 161 15.86 -6.23 -11.97
CA GLU A 161 17.20 -6.81 -11.93
C GLU A 161 17.21 -8.24 -12.50
N VAL A 162 16.25 -9.08 -12.10
CA VAL A 162 16.09 -10.45 -12.63
C VAL A 162 15.88 -10.42 -14.15
N GLU A 163 15.01 -9.56 -14.66
CA GLU A 163 14.74 -9.42 -16.10
C GLU A 163 15.98 -8.93 -16.86
N ALA A 164 16.73 -7.99 -16.29
CA ALA A 164 17.98 -7.53 -16.87
C ALA A 164 19.05 -8.62 -16.92
N GLN A 165 19.10 -9.50 -15.92
CA GLN A 165 20.00 -10.65 -15.88
C GLN A 165 19.54 -11.78 -16.82
N ARG A 166 18.23 -12.01 -16.96
CA ARG A 166 17.62 -12.92 -17.94
C ARG A 166 18.04 -12.58 -19.36
N LEU A 167 17.96 -11.30 -19.74
CA LEU A 167 18.41 -10.81 -21.05
C LEU A 167 19.93 -10.99 -21.25
N GLU A 168 20.74 -10.85 -20.20
CA GLU A 168 22.18 -11.12 -20.29
C GLU A 168 22.46 -12.60 -20.55
N VAL A 169 21.73 -13.52 -19.90
CA VAL A 169 21.82 -14.96 -20.14
C VAL A 169 21.49 -15.28 -21.60
N ASP A 170 20.36 -14.79 -22.12
CA ASP A 170 19.94 -15.09 -23.48
C ASP A 170 20.92 -14.52 -24.54
N SER A 171 21.46 -13.32 -24.29
CA SER A 171 22.51 -12.73 -25.12
C SER A 171 23.79 -13.58 -25.16
N ARG A 172 24.19 -14.15 -24.02
CA ARG A 172 25.34 -15.05 -23.93
C ARG A 172 25.09 -16.40 -24.56
N ARG A 173 23.89 -16.98 -24.40
CA ARG A 173 23.48 -18.22 -25.07
C ARG A 173 23.59 -18.09 -26.58
N ARG A 174 23.14 -16.97 -27.15
CA ARG A 174 23.32 -16.67 -28.59
C ARG A 174 24.78 -16.60 -28.99
N THR A 175 25.60 -15.88 -28.22
CA THR A 175 27.05 -15.76 -28.50
C THR A 175 27.74 -17.12 -28.48
N VAL A 176 27.42 -17.98 -27.51
CA VAL A 176 27.97 -19.35 -27.40
C VAL A 176 27.50 -20.20 -28.58
N ALA A 177 26.22 -20.11 -28.98
CA ALA A 177 25.70 -20.80 -30.15
C ALA A 177 26.44 -20.40 -31.45
N ASP A 178 26.64 -19.10 -31.67
CA ASP A 178 27.38 -18.58 -32.83
C ASP A 178 28.84 -19.07 -32.85
N LEU A 179 29.50 -19.09 -31.68
CA LEU A 179 30.86 -19.60 -31.55
C LEU A 179 30.95 -21.11 -31.74
N THR A 180 29.92 -21.87 -31.35
CA THR A 180 29.84 -23.32 -31.59
C THR A 180 29.77 -23.61 -33.09
N VAL A 181 28.96 -22.85 -33.84
CA VAL A 181 28.90 -22.95 -35.30
C VAL A 181 30.26 -22.57 -35.93
N LYS A 182 30.92 -21.55 -35.39
CA LYS A 182 32.26 -21.14 -35.86
C LYS A 182 33.31 -22.22 -35.60
N GLU A 183 33.32 -22.84 -34.41
CA GLU A 183 34.22 -23.96 -34.10
C GLU A 183 33.97 -25.12 -35.07
N ALA A 184 32.72 -25.52 -35.27
CA ALA A 184 32.35 -26.59 -36.20
C ALA A 184 32.83 -26.30 -37.63
N LYS A 185 32.76 -25.03 -38.07
CA LYS A 185 33.25 -24.60 -39.38
C LYS A 185 34.77 -24.71 -39.50
N GLU A 186 35.52 -24.23 -38.50
CA GLU A 186 36.99 -24.35 -38.49
C GLU A 186 37.43 -25.82 -38.36
N GLN A 187 36.71 -26.63 -37.59
CA GLN A 187 36.96 -28.06 -37.47
C GLN A 187 36.76 -28.77 -38.81
N ALA A 188 35.69 -28.45 -39.55
CA ALA A 188 35.47 -28.96 -40.90
C ALA A 188 36.55 -28.47 -41.89
N ALA A 189 37.11 -27.27 -41.69
CA ALA A 189 38.22 -26.78 -42.50
C ALA A 189 39.51 -27.58 -42.25
N VAL A 190 39.87 -27.83 -40.98
CA VAL A 190 41.02 -28.68 -40.60
C VAL A 190 40.90 -30.10 -41.18
N GLN A 191 39.68 -30.64 -41.22
CA GLN A 191 39.43 -31.96 -41.83
C GLN A 191 39.66 -31.97 -43.35
N ARG A 192 39.48 -30.83 -44.04
CA ARG A 192 39.66 -30.71 -45.49
C ARG A 192 41.10 -30.34 -45.86
N SER A 193 41.72 -29.44 -45.12
CA SER A 193 43.10 -29.00 -45.30
C SER A 193 43.85 -29.15 -43.97
N GLN A 194 44.83 -30.05 -43.95
CA GLN A 194 45.71 -30.29 -42.79
C GLN A 194 46.73 -29.15 -42.59
N ASP A 195 46.37 -27.90 -42.88
CA ASP A 195 47.27 -26.77 -42.76
C ASP A 195 47.41 -26.33 -41.30
N ALA A 196 48.64 -26.06 -40.87
CA ALA A 196 48.94 -25.55 -39.52
C ALA A 196 48.20 -24.24 -39.17
N LYS A 197 47.81 -23.46 -40.18
CA LYS A 197 47.03 -22.23 -39.98
C LYS A 197 45.59 -22.53 -39.57
N HIS A 198 44.98 -23.59 -40.11
CA HIS A 198 43.62 -23.98 -39.76
C HIS A 198 43.57 -24.63 -38.37
N THR A 199 44.59 -25.40 -37.99
CA THR A 199 44.69 -25.97 -36.64
C THR A 199 44.80 -24.87 -35.58
N GLN A 200 45.65 -23.85 -35.80
CA GLN A 200 45.75 -22.71 -34.87
C GLN A 200 44.41 -21.98 -34.71
N ARG A 201 43.69 -21.72 -35.81
CA ARG A 201 42.37 -21.06 -35.76
C ARG A 201 41.33 -21.88 -35.00
N LEU A 202 41.38 -23.21 -35.12
CA LEU A 202 40.51 -24.11 -34.37
C LEU A 202 40.83 -24.05 -32.86
N GLU A 203 42.11 -24.03 -32.48
CA GLU A 203 42.52 -23.88 -31.09
C GLU A 203 42.07 -22.53 -30.50
N ASP A 204 42.26 -21.43 -31.24
CA ASP A 204 41.81 -20.10 -30.83
C ASP A 204 40.27 -20.05 -30.67
N ALA A 205 39.53 -20.69 -31.59
CA ALA A 205 38.07 -20.78 -31.53
C ALA A 205 37.61 -21.59 -30.31
N ARG A 206 38.28 -22.70 -29.99
CA ARG A 206 38.02 -23.52 -28.81
C ARG A 206 38.30 -22.78 -27.51
N ALA A 207 39.44 -22.10 -27.41
CA ALA A 207 39.78 -21.29 -26.25
C ALA A 207 38.75 -20.18 -26.02
N MET A 208 38.32 -19.52 -27.11
CA MET A 208 37.29 -18.49 -27.03
C MET A 208 35.92 -19.06 -26.64
N LEU A 209 35.52 -20.19 -27.21
CA LEU A 209 34.27 -20.86 -26.87
C LEU A 209 34.25 -21.22 -25.39
N LYS A 210 35.30 -21.89 -24.88
CA LYS A 210 35.43 -22.26 -23.47
C LYS A 210 35.26 -21.06 -22.54
N HIS A 211 36.01 -19.98 -22.77
CA HIS A 211 35.91 -18.76 -21.95
C HIS A 211 34.53 -18.09 -22.02
N LYS A 212 33.81 -18.20 -23.15
CA LYS A 212 32.45 -17.66 -23.28
C LYS A 212 31.40 -18.56 -22.63
N THR A 213 31.61 -19.88 -22.64
CA THR A 213 30.79 -20.86 -21.92
C THR A 213 30.91 -20.67 -20.41
N GLU A 214 32.13 -20.56 -19.86
CA GLU A 214 32.34 -20.25 -18.44
C GLU A 214 31.63 -18.94 -18.03
N LYS A 215 31.68 -17.94 -18.92
CA LYS A 215 30.97 -16.67 -18.76
C LYS A 215 29.45 -16.81 -18.80
N LEU A 216 28.92 -17.71 -19.61
CA LEU A 216 27.50 -18.02 -19.64
C LEU A 216 27.09 -18.72 -18.34
N ASP A 217 27.84 -19.72 -17.91
CA ASP A 217 27.55 -20.51 -16.70
C ASP A 217 27.48 -19.62 -15.45
N MET A 218 28.45 -18.72 -15.28
CA MET A 218 28.42 -17.73 -14.19
C MET A 218 27.18 -16.83 -14.23
N THR A 219 26.75 -16.39 -15.42
CA THR A 219 25.55 -15.55 -15.55
C THR A 219 24.25 -16.32 -15.34
N VAL A 220 24.20 -17.60 -15.71
CA VAL A 220 23.07 -18.50 -15.46
C VAL A 220 22.94 -18.76 -13.97
N ALA A 221 24.05 -19.05 -13.28
CA ALA A 221 24.05 -19.22 -11.83
C ALA A 221 23.50 -17.98 -11.10
N ARG A 222 24.00 -16.79 -11.47
CA ARG A 222 23.50 -15.52 -10.90
C ARG A 222 22.01 -15.27 -11.22
N PHE A 223 21.55 -15.61 -12.42
CA PHE A 223 20.13 -15.48 -12.77
C PHE A 223 19.27 -16.37 -11.87
N ASN A 224 19.64 -17.64 -11.72
CA ASN A 224 18.90 -18.60 -10.90
C ASN A 224 18.86 -18.20 -9.42
N GLU A 225 19.96 -17.63 -8.89
CA GLU A 225 20.03 -17.12 -7.52
C GLU A 225 19.06 -15.95 -7.31
N LEU A 226 19.09 -14.95 -8.21
CA LEU A 226 18.18 -13.79 -8.13
C LEU A 226 16.71 -14.20 -8.34
N GLU A 227 16.44 -15.10 -9.29
CA GLU A 227 15.09 -15.60 -9.56
C GLU A 227 14.52 -16.39 -8.38
N SER A 228 15.32 -17.29 -7.78
CA SER A 228 14.93 -18.05 -6.59
C SER A 228 14.69 -17.13 -5.40
N THR A 229 15.53 -16.10 -5.22
CA THR A 229 15.37 -15.12 -4.15
C THR A 229 14.11 -14.29 -4.32
N LEU A 230 13.86 -13.77 -5.53
CA LEU A 230 12.64 -13.04 -5.85
C LEU A 230 11.39 -13.92 -5.62
N HIS A 231 11.43 -15.17 -6.07
CA HIS A 231 10.33 -16.10 -5.89
C HIS A 231 10.04 -16.36 -4.40
N ALA A 232 11.08 -16.66 -3.60
CA ALA A 232 10.93 -16.87 -2.17
C ALA A 232 10.35 -15.63 -1.47
N ASN A 233 10.83 -14.44 -1.82
CA ASN A 233 10.30 -13.20 -1.28
C ASN A 233 8.81 -13.06 -1.66
N LEU A 234 8.44 -13.22 -2.94
CA LEU A 234 7.05 -13.10 -3.40
C LEU A 234 6.10 -14.06 -2.69
N VAL A 235 6.55 -15.29 -2.41
CA VAL A 235 5.80 -16.25 -1.59
C VAL A 235 5.60 -15.73 -0.18
N ALA A 236 6.62 -15.14 0.45
CA ALA A 236 6.50 -14.55 1.78
C ALA A 236 5.51 -13.36 1.79
N LEU A 237 5.59 -12.45 0.81
CA LEU A 237 4.62 -11.34 0.70
C LEU A 237 3.19 -11.83 0.51
N ALA A 238 2.99 -12.89 -0.27
CA ALA A 238 1.69 -13.52 -0.44
C ALA A 238 1.18 -14.13 0.88
N GLN A 239 2.05 -14.76 1.68
CA GLN A 239 1.69 -15.29 3.00
C GLN A 239 1.35 -14.19 4.00
N ASP A 240 2.04 -13.06 3.95
CA ASP A 240 1.78 -11.90 4.81
C ASP A 240 0.38 -11.31 4.61
N THR A 241 -0.26 -11.58 3.46
CA THR A 241 -1.64 -11.13 3.21
C THR A 241 -2.66 -11.70 4.21
N VAL A 242 -2.36 -12.84 4.85
CA VAL A 242 -3.22 -13.43 5.89
C VAL A 242 -3.35 -12.49 7.10
N HIS A 243 -2.29 -11.75 7.42
CA HIS A 243 -2.30 -10.79 8.53
C HIS A 243 -3.11 -9.53 8.22
N LEU A 244 -3.34 -9.21 6.95
CA LEU A 244 -4.15 -8.05 6.55
C LEU A 244 -5.58 -8.16 7.06
N ARG A 245 -6.17 -9.37 7.02
CA ARG A 245 -7.49 -9.61 7.61
C ARG A 245 -7.51 -9.22 9.10
N THR A 246 -6.46 -9.54 9.83
CA THR A 246 -6.32 -9.20 11.25
C THR A 246 -6.20 -7.69 11.45
N TYR A 247 -5.40 -6.99 10.64
CA TYR A 247 -5.29 -5.53 10.71
C TYR A 247 -6.62 -4.83 10.43
N LEU A 248 -7.38 -5.28 9.42
CA LEU A 248 -8.69 -4.69 9.12
C LEU A 248 -9.73 -4.97 10.22
N SER A 249 -9.72 -6.17 10.78
CA SER A 249 -10.58 -6.51 11.92
C SER A 249 -10.23 -5.67 13.14
N ASN A 250 -8.94 -5.46 13.39
CA ASN A 250 -8.46 -4.62 14.47
C ASN A 250 -8.87 -3.16 14.26
N ALA A 251 -8.81 -2.64 13.03
CA ALA A 251 -9.25 -1.29 12.71
C ALA A 251 -10.73 -1.07 13.07
N LEU A 252 -11.61 -1.99 12.66
CA LEU A 252 -13.03 -1.91 13.00
C LEU A 252 -13.27 -2.00 14.50
N ARG A 253 -12.53 -2.88 15.19
CA ARG A 253 -12.61 -3.05 16.64
C ARG A 253 -12.18 -1.79 17.39
N MET A 254 -11.00 -1.23 17.08
CA MET A 254 -10.48 -0.02 17.72
C MET A 254 -11.41 1.16 17.53
N ARG A 255 -12.04 1.27 16.35
CA ARG A 255 -13.04 2.29 16.08
C ARG A 255 -14.31 2.10 16.91
N GLY A 256 -14.81 0.87 17.02
CA GLY A 256 -15.96 0.55 17.88
C GLY A 256 -15.69 0.85 19.36
N GLU A 257 -14.51 0.46 19.85
CA GLU A 257 -14.06 0.75 21.21
C GLU A 257 -13.92 2.27 21.47
N LEU A 258 -13.40 3.03 20.50
CA LEU A 258 -13.33 4.49 20.58
C LEU A 258 -14.73 5.10 20.73
N MET A 259 -15.69 4.72 19.87
CA MET A 259 -17.05 5.27 19.91
C MET A 259 -17.77 4.96 21.23
N LEU A 260 -17.55 3.77 21.80
CA LEU A 260 -18.09 3.41 23.11
C LEU A 260 -17.47 4.26 24.23
N LYS A 261 -16.15 4.43 24.24
CA LYS A 261 -15.45 5.27 25.24
C LYS A 261 -15.89 6.73 25.17
N LEU A 262 -16.01 7.28 23.96
CA LEU A 262 -16.49 8.64 23.76
C LEU A 262 -17.93 8.81 24.27
N ALA A 263 -18.80 7.82 24.02
CA ALA A 263 -20.16 7.85 24.53
C ALA A 263 -20.21 7.75 26.06
N GLU A 264 -19.36 6.93 26.68
CA GLU A 264 -19.21 6.85 28.15
C GLU A 264 -18.73 8.19 28.74
N GLU A 265 -17.70 8.81 28.15
CA GLU A 265 -17.20 10.12 28.59
C GLU A 265 -18.26 11.24 28.45
N ILE A 266 -19.04 11.23 27.38
CA ILE A 266 -20.13 12.22 27.18
C ILE A 266 -21.27 12.02 28.18
N ASN A 267 -21.62 10.76 28.50
CA ASN A 267 -22.68 10.47 29.47
C ASN A 267 -22.22 10.69 30.92
N GLY A 268 -20.92 10.75 31.18
CA GLY A 268 -20.35 10.85 32.53
C GLY A 268 -20.76 9.68 33.43
N GLU A 269 -20.52 9.82 34.74
CA GLU A 269 -21.18 8.97 35.75
C GLU A 269 -22.68 9.32 35.80
N LEU A 270 -23.45 8.93 34.79
CA LEU A 270 -24.93 9.00 34.81
C LEU A 270 -25.55 8.01 35.83
N ALA A 271 -24.80 7.62 36.86
CA ALA A 271 -25.15 6.67 37.90
C ALA A 271 -26.11 7.27 38.95
N SER A 272 -27.00 8.22 38.60
CA SER A 272 -28.14 8.61 39.46
C SER A 272 -29.14 9.59 38.84
N VAL A 273 -29.29 9.72 37.51
CA VAL A 273 -30.42 10.49 36.96
C VAL A 273 -31.51 9.52 36.53
N SER A 274 -32.40 9.19 37.46
CA SER A 274 -33.66 8.47 37.17
C SER A 274 -34.32 9.11 35.96
N THR A 275 -34.40 8.34 34.87
CA THR A 275 -35.18 8.66 33.68
C THR A 275 -36.66 8.44 33.99
N GLU A 276 -37.20 9.13 35.00
CA GLU A 276 -38.66 9.27 35.10
C GLU A 276 -39.08 10.30 34.05
N LEU A 277 -39.52 9.80 32.90
CA LEU A 277 -40.30 10.59 31.97
C LEU A 277 -41.42 11.28 32.78
N PRO A 278 -41.59 12.62 32.71
CA PRO A 278 -42.79 13.24 33.25
C PRO A 278 -43.98 12.68 32.49
N GLY A 279 -44.71 11.77 33.15
CA GLY A 279 -45.91 11.16 32.64
C GLY A 279 -46.93 12.24 32.28
N GLN A 280 -47.18 12.41 30.99
CA GLN A 280 -48.44 12.99 30.53
C GLN A 280 -49.54 12.00 30.90
N VAL A 281 -50.16 12.24 32.06
CA VAL A 281 -51.43 11.65 32.42
C VAL A 281 -52.50 12.42 31.66
N LEU A 282 -52.81 12.00 30.44
CA LEU A 282 -54.06 12.37 29.78
C LEU A 282 -55.10 11.29 30.09
N PRO A 283 -56.21 11.62 30.78
CA PRO A 283 -57.29 10.67 30.98
C PRO A 283 -58.16 10.63 29.72
N LEU A 284 -57.99 9.61 28.88
CA LEU A 284 -58.98 9.28 27.86
C LEU A 284 -59.82 8.09 28.33
N GLN A 285 -60.95 8.42 28.94
CA GLN A 285 -61.98 7.47 29.35
C GLN A 285 -63.01 7.37 28.22
N GLY A 286 -63.16 6.17 27.63
CA GLY A 286 -64.34 5.88 26.81
C GLY A 286 -64.19 4.77 25.77
N GLY A 287 -64.67 3.57 26.13
CA GLY A 287 -65.53 2.78 25.23
C GLY A 287 -64.89 1.73 24.33
N ALA A 288 -65.07 0.47 24.72
CA ALA A 288 -64.76 -0.74 23.97
C ALA A 288 -65.59 -0.91 22.68
N ALA A 289 -65.02 -1.59 21.67
CA ALA A 289 -65.50 -2.90 21.18
C ALA A 289 -64.80 -3.35 19.86
N ALA A 290 -64.45 -4.66 19.86
CA ALA A 290 -64.39 -5.60 18.74
C ALA A 290 -63.28 -5.49 17.64
N SER A 291 -62.44 -6.53 17.64
CA SER A 291 -61.66 -7.13 16.53
C SER A 291 -62.55 -7.66 15.38
N PRO A 292 -62.06 -8.20 14.22
CA PRO A 292 -60.69 -8.66 13.92
C PRO A 292 -60.14 -8.37 12.49
N ALA A 293 -58.88 -8.78 12.29
CA ALA A 293 -58.29 -9.31 11.05
C ALA A 293 -58.17 -8.39 9.81
N SER A 294 -56.95 -7.93 9.57
CA SER A 294 -56.45 -7.74 8.20
C SER A 294 -54.99 -8.14 8.10
N SER A 295 -54.80 -9.30 7.50
CA SER A 295 -53.60 -9.78 6.85
C SER A 295 -53.05 -8.69 5.92
N ARG A 296 -51.86 -8.17 6.21
CA ARG A 296 -51.09 -7.38 5.23
C ARG A 296 -49.64 -7.86 5.25
N GLY A 297 -49.29 -8.50 4.15
CA GLY A 297 -48.05 -9.24 3.95
C GLY A 297 -46.77 -8.42 4.07
N TYR A 298 -45.75 -9.12 4.53
CA TYR A 298 -44.36 -8.80 4.28
C TYR A 298 -44.06 -9.03 2.79
N PRO A 299 -43.32 -8.13 2.11
CA PRO A 299 -42.58 -8.53 0.93
C PRO A 299 -41.34 -9.32 1.37
N GLU A 300 -41.43 -10.63 1.19
CA GLU A 300 -40.32 -11.58 1.17
C GLU A 300 -39.42 -11.25 -0.03
N VAL A 301 -38.26 -10.65 0.23
CA VAL A 301 -37.21 -10.44 -0.77
C VAL A 301 -36.37 -11.72 -0.82
N ALA A 302 -36.77 -12.64 -1.68
CA ALA A 302 -35.98 -13.80 -2.05
C ALA A 302 -34.83 -13.41 -3.02
N PRO A 303 -33.67 -14.08 -2.95
CA PRO A 303 -32.49 -13.77 -3.75
C PRO A 303 -32.65 -14.24 -5.20
N ALA A 304 -32.35 -13.35 -6.16
CA ALA A 304 -32.33 -13.66 -7.58
C ALA A 304 -30.98 -14.22 -8.03
N SER A 305 -30.95 -15.51 -8.37
CA SER A 305 -30.14 -16.19 -9.41
C SER A 305 -30.52 -17.67 -9.39
N PRO A 306 -30.55 -18.44 -10.50
CA PRO A 306 -29.77 -18.26 -11.73
C PRO A 306 -30.57 -18.42 -13.05
N THR A 307 -30.12 -17.75 -14.11
CA THR A 307 -30.52 -18.10 -15.48
C THR A 307 -29.51 -19.07 -16.07
N ALA A 308 -29.95 -20.31 -16.29
CA ALA A 308 -29.29 -21.30 -17.12
C ALA A 308 -29.98 -21.39 -18.50
N VAL A 309 -29.33 -22.14 -19.40
CA VAL A 309 -29.80 -22.73 -20.68
C VAL A 309 -29.33 -21.97 -21.95
N PRO A 310 -28.96 -22.63 -23.08
CA PRO A 310 -28.82 -24.09 -23.36
C PRO A 310 -27.44 -24.53 -23.90
N ALA A 311 -27.23 -25.85 -23.80
CA ALA A 311 -26.30 -26.62 -24.63
C ALA A 311 -26.92 -26.97 -26.00
N ALA A 312 -26.12 -26.92 -27.08
CA ALA A 312 -26.02 -27.92 -28.16
C ALA A 312 -25.29 -27.33 -29.38
N GLN A 313 -24.12 -27.89 -29.73
CA GLN A 313 -23.65 -28.20 -31.09
C GLN A 313 -22.25 -28.81 -30.96
N GLU A 314 -22.09 -30.13 -31.09
CA GLU A 314 -22.06 -30.94 -32.32
C GLU A 314 -20.60 -31.27 -32.68
N TYR A 315 -20.31 -32.58 -32.66
CA TYR A 315 -19.01 -33.18 -32.89
C TYR A 315 -18.62 -33.07 -34.38
N ALA A 316 -17.38 -32.63 -34.65
CA ALA A 316 -16.75 -32.80 -35.95
C ALA A 316 -15.25 -33.14 -35.79
N THR A 317 -14.95 -34.44 -35.78
CA THR A 317 -13.67 -35.02 -36.21
C THR A 317 -13.41 -34.74 -37.69
N PRO A 318 -12.17 -34.42 -38.09
CA PRO A 318 -11.52 -35.23 -39.14
C PRO A 318 -9.97 -35.30 -38.97
N PRO A 319 -9.21 -35.90 -39.89
CA PRO A 319 -8.94 -37.33 -39.99
C PRO A 319 -7.47 -37.69 -39.68
N ALA A 320 -7.25 -38.98 -39.48
CA ALA A 320 -5.94 -39.62 -39.39
C ALA A 320 -5.06 -39.35 -40.63
N VAL A 321 -3.78 -39.07 -40.40
CA VAL A 321 -2.70 -39.02 -41.41
C VAL A 321 -1.51 -39.83 -40.86
N PRO A 322 -0.82 -40.63 -41.68
CA PRO A 322 -0.18 -41.86 -41.23
C PRO A 322 1.22 -41.69 -40.65
N ALA A 323 1.58 -42.69 -39.84
CA ALA A 323 2.91 -42.93 -39.30
C ALA A 323 3.99 -42.89 -40.38
N THR A 324 5.01 -42.04 -40.16
CA THR A 324 6.32 -42.21 -40.80
C THR A 324 7.35 -42.41 -39.70
N GLN A 325 7.85 -43.64 -39.63
CA GLN A 325 8.98 -44.04 -38.80
C GLN A 325 10.24 -43.28 -39.22
N GLY A 326 10.95 -42.71 -38.25
CA GLY A 326 12.26 -42.12 -38.43
C GLY A 326 12.98 -42.10 -37.09
N TYR A 327 13.71 -43.18 -36.80
CA TYR A 327 14.59 -43.29 -35.65
C TYR A 327 15.72 -42.26 -35.75
N ALA A 328 15.83 -41.38 -34.76
CA ALA A 328 17.06 -40.65 -34.47
C ALA A 328 17.25 -40.59 -32.95
N THR A 329 18.18 -41.41 -32.50
CA THR A 329 18.63 -41.61 -31.12
C THR A 329 19.12 -40.29 -30.51
N GLN A 330 18.42 -39.79 -29.49
CA GLN A 330 18.86 -38.68 -28.65
C GLN A 330 19.70 -39.25 -27.50
N PRO A 331 20.96 -38.80 -27.28
CA PRO A 331 21.72 -39.25 -26.12
C PRO A 331 21.18 -38.62 -24.83
N ALA A 332 21.06 -39.46 -23.81
CA ALA A 332 20.50 -39.15 -22.51
C ALA A 332 21.26 -38.02 -21.79
N SER A 333 20.51 -37.05 -21.28
CA SER A 333 20.99 -36.10 -20.27
C SER A 333 21.09 -36.80 -18.90
N PRO A 334 22.13 -36.51 -18.09
CA PRO A 334 22.28 -37.11 -16.77
C PRO A 334 21.24 -36.56 -15.78
N VAL A 335 20.72 -37.48 -14.97
CA VAL A 335 19.82 -37.28 -13.83
C VAL A 335 20.44 -36.28 -12.85
N ALA A 336 19.82 -35.12 -12.70
CA ALA A 336 20.08 -34.23 -11.57
C ALA A 336 19.41 -34.82 -10.32
N GLN A 337 20.24 -35.17 -9.33
CA GLN A 337 19.81 -35.61 -8.02
C GLN A 337 19.15 -34.43 -7.28
N SER A 338 17.90 -34.62 -6.83
CA SER A 338 17.24 -33.73 -5.87
C SER A 338 18.00 -33.72 -4.55
N PRO A 339 18.33 -32.55 -3.97
CA PRO A 339 18.69 -32.49 -2.57
C PRO A 339 17.44 -32.59 -1.69
N ALA A 340 17.63 -33.30 -0.58
CA ALA A 340 16.64 -33.69 0.39
C ALA A 340 15.99 -32.49 1.13
N ALA A 341 14.80 -32.80 1.67
CA ALA A 341 13.93 -31.94 2.48
C ALA A 341 14.65 -31.01 3.45
N ALA A 342 14.42 -29.71 3.30
CA ALA A 342 14.65 -28.73 4.34
C ALA A 342 13.46 -28.75 5.30
N THR A 343 13.76 -29.07 6.56
CA THR A 343 12.87 -28.95 7.72
C THR A 343 12.22 -27.58 7.77
N ILE A 344 10.88 -27.55 7.79
CA ILE A 344 10.06 -26.36 7.99
C ILE A 344 10.37 -25.80 9.39
N ALA A 345 11.05 -24.66 9.45
CA ALA A 345 11.18 -23.86 10.65
C ALA A 345 9.92 -23.01 10.86
N THR A 346 9.48 -22.97 12.10
CA THR A 346 8.32 -22.25 12.66
C THR A 346 8.27 -20.78 12.24
N PRO A 347 7.13 -20.23 11.77
CA PRO A 347 6.98 -18.80 11.51
C PRO A 347 6.48 -18.11 12.78
N GLY A 348 7.33 -17.29 13.40
CA GLY A 348 6.91 -16.51 14.55
C GLY A 348 8.08 -15.93 15.31
N GLU A 349 8.84 -15.02 14.67
CA GLU A 349 9.60 -13.94 15.30
C GLU A 349 10.40 -13.20 14.21
N HIS A 350 10.61 -11.89 14.40
CA HIS A 350 11.45 -10.99 13.60
C HIS A 350 10.78 -10.16 12.48
N PHE A 351 9.97 -9.18 12.90
CA PHE A 351 10.19 -7.79 12.46
C PHE A 351 10.37 -6.93 13.71
N ALA A 352 11.53 -7.06 14.35
CA ALA A 352 12.00 -6.08 15.33
C ALA A 352 12.77 -5.00 14.57
N ALA A 353 12.38 -3.74 14.75
CA ALA A 353 13.04 -2.58 14.17
C ALA A 353 14.50 -2.50 14.66
N SER A 354 15.45 -2.81 13.79
CA SER A 354 16.84 -2.44 13.99
C SER A 354 16.97 -0.93 13.76
N GLY A 355 17.17 -0.19 14.84
CA GLY A 355 17.51 1.24 14.79
C GLY A 355 18.87 1.44 14.13
N GLU A 356 18.87 1.81 12.85
CA GLU A 356 20.01 2.46 12.21
C GLU A 356 19.76 3.97 12.19
N GLU A 357 20.64 4.71 12.86
CA GLU A 357 20.71 6.17 12.81
C GLU A 357 20.93 6.62 11.35
N PHE A 358 19.88 7.19 10.77
CA PHE A 358 19.94 7.81 9.45
C PHE A 358 20.64 9.18 9.57
N ILE A 359 21.93 9.22 9.25
CA ILE A 359 22.68 10.47 9.06
C ILE A 359 22.09 11.20 7.84
N LYS A 360 21.44 12.34 8.08
CA LYS A 360 20.87 13.23 7.07
C LYS A 360 21.95 13.72 6.09
N PRO A 361 21.81 13.53 4.76
CA PRO A 361 22.65 14.24 3.80
C PRO A 361 22.22 15.70 3.70
N GLY A 362 23.22 16.58 3.75
CA GLY A 362 23.07 18.04 3.70
C GLY A 362 22.33 18.53 2.46
N ARG A 363 21.40 19.45 2.73
CA ARG A 363 20.63 20.25 1.79
C ARG A 363 21.57 21.23 1.05
N LEU A 364 21.88 20.95 -0.21
CA LEU A 364 22.47 21.93 -1.12
C LEU A 364 21.37 22.84 -1.68
N GLU A 365 21.43 24.12 -1.33
CA GLU A 365 20.58 25.16 -1.88
C GLU A 365 20.92 25.42 -3.36
N ASN A 366 19.90 25.33 -4.22
CA ASN A 366 19.92 25.79 -5.59
C ASN A 366 19.80 27.32 -5.62
N SER A 367 20.87 28.01 -6.01
CA SER A 367 20.84 29.43 -6.41
C SER A 367 20.73 29.56 -7.94
N GLN A 368 19.92 30.52 -8.35
CA GLN A 368 19.50 30.87 -9.73
C GLN A 368 20.64 31.24 -10.71
N PRO A 369 20.36 31.25 -12.03
CA PRO A 369 21.34 31.50 -13.08
C PRO A 369 21.53 33.00 -13.37
N GLY A 370 22.80 33.43 -13.45
CA GLY A 370 23.22 34.73 -13.97
C GLY A 370 24.06 34.58 -15.24
N THR A 371 23.74 35.39 -16.25
CA THR A 371 24.37 35.50 -17.58
C THR A 371 25.78 36.13 -17.58
N PRO A 372 26.55 36.02 -18.68
CA PRO A 372 28.01 36.03 -18.66
C PRO A 372 28.63 37.41 -18.91
N THR A 373 29.80 37.64 -18.30
CA THR A 373 30.73 38.72 -18.67
C THR A 373 32.15 38.17 -18.77
N ALA A 374 32.86 38.70 -19.77
CA ALA A 374 34.11 38.24 -20.34
C ALA A 374 35.38 38.42 -19.49
N ALA A 375 36.43 37.78 -20.02
CA ALA A 375 37.87 38.08 -19.89
C ALA A 375 38.62 37.57 -18.65
N GLY A 376 39.81 37.02 -18.88
CA GLY A 376 40.89 36.99 -17.88
C GLY A 376 41.63 35.67 -17.69
N GLU A 377 42.61 35.43 -18.56
CA GLU A 377 43.97 34.97 -18.25
C GLU A 377 44.28 33.80 -17.28
N SER A 378 44.85 32.77 -17.91
CA SER A 378 45.96 31.89 -17.48
C SER A 378 46.70 32.23 -16.18
N THR A 379 46.79 31.26 -15.26
CA THR A 379 48.03 30.99 -14.54
C THR A 379 48.14 29.52 -14.13
N TYR A 380 49.18 28.85 -14.65
CA TYR A 380 49.71 27.57 -14.18
C TYR A 380 50.33 27.75 -12.78
N VAL A 381 49.97 26.93 -11.80
CA VAL A 381 50.84 26.68 -10.64
C VAL A 381 50.90 25.18 -10.35
N ARG A 382 52.14 24.72 -10.28
CA ARG A 382 52.65 23.37 -10.08
C ARG A 382 53.28 23.34 -8.69
N THR A 383 52.85 22.44 -7.80
CA THR A 383 53.56 22.05 -6.57
C THR A 383 53.18 20.59 -6.27
N ASN A 384 54.07 19.62 -6.53
CA ASN A 384 55.05 19.02 -5.61
C ASN A 384 54.44 18.37 -4.34
N SER A 385 54.43 17.03 -4.33
CA SER A 385 54.52 16.16 -3.13
C SER A 385 55.80 16.48 -2.34
N PRO A 386 55.96 16.12 -1.03
CA PRO A 386 56.15 14.71 -0.60
C PRO A 386 55.80 14.35 0.88
N LEU A 387 55.93 13.04 1.23
CA LEU A 387 56.22 12.45 2.57
C LEU A 387 55.11 12.61 3.65
N GLN A 388 54.87 11.76 4.66
CA GLN A 388 55.57 10.70 5.41
C GLN A 388 54.46 9.86 6.11
N GLN A 389 54.53 8.52 6.18
CA GLN A 389 54.90 7.70 7.35
C GLN A 389 54.20 7.98 8.69
N GLU A 390 53.96 6.87 9.42
CA GLU A 390 53.47 6.69 10.81
C GLU A 390 52.05 6.12 10.91
N THR A 391 51.71 5.10 11.71
CA THR A 391 52.45 4.24 12.64
C THR A 391 51.61 2.99 12.92
N SER A 392 52.28 1.84 13.09
CA SER A 392 51.74 0.63 13.72
C SER A 392 51.65 0.79 15.24
N ARG A 393 50.61 0.21 15.89
CA ARG A 393 50.51 -0.32 17.29
C ARG A 393 49.03 -0.26 17.75
N LEU A 394 48.34 -1.34 18.13
CA LEU A 394 48.44 -2.16 19.35
C LEU A 394 47.57 -3.44 19.15
N ALA A 395 48.12 -4.65 19.37
CA ALA A 395 47.87 -5.55 20.53
C ALA A 395 46.42 -6.06 20.63
N ASN A 396 46.06 -7.34 20.35
CA ASN A 396 46.43 -8.60 21.00
C ASN A 396 46.28 -8.59 22.55
N VAL A 397 45.10 -9.03 23.04
CA VAL A 397 44.85 -9.67 24.37
C VAL A 397 43.61 -10.57 24.16
N ASN A 398 43.80 -11.88 23.93
CA ASN A 398 43.80 -13.01 24.88
C ASN A 398 42.43 -13.44 25.45
N LEU A 399 42.04 -14.65 25.03
CA LEU A 399 41.39 -15.75 25.76
C LEU A 399 40.92 -15.53 27.20
N ALA A 400 39.64 -15.86 27.43
CA ALA A 400 39.18 -16.79 28.46
C ALA A 400 37.99 -17.58 27.92
#